data_AF-A0A832A789-F1
#
_entry.id   AF-A0A832A789-F1
#
_cell.length_a   1.000
_cell.length_b   1.000
_cell.length_c   1.000
_cell.angle_alpha   90.00
_cell.angle_beta   90.00
_cell.angle_gamma   90.00
#
_symmetry.space_group_name_H-M   'P 1'
#
loop_
_entity.id
_entity.type
_entity.pdbx_description
1 polymer ?
#
loop_
_entity_poly.entity_id
_entity_poly.type
_entity_poly.pdbx_seq_one_letter_code
_entity_poly.pdbx_strand_id
1 'polypeptide(L)'
;GVRELLDAATADFPERVAEQEEAPAPRIAIVGKPNAGKSSLINCILKSDRTIVSDIPGTTRDSVDVPFTIGDRRYVLIDTAGLRHRSKIRTSVDQFGLMRAERSIRECDIAVLVMDAAEGVTKQDKRIGGLIDEARRSCVIVVNKWDLAAEEERKVRKPARKGVAPPAFREEYLAALRQELFFLDWAPVLFASAKTGERVEELFSLLSRVERARQVRADTPRLNQLLGRALDSYPPPYLHGKRFKIFYAFQKPGPVPTFVLFVNDARCLTPHYERFLADRVRSVWDFTGSPVVFECRARTQKKSPQK
;
A
#
# COMPACT_ATOMS: atom_id res chain seq x y z
N GLY A 1 -22.00 -47.09 10.21
CA GLY A 1 -21.42 -47.67 8.97
C GLY A 1 -20.70 -46.73 7.99
N VAL A 2 -20.65 -45.40 8.19
CA VAL A 2 -19.66 -44.52 7.50
C VAL A 2 -18.91 -43.69 8.53
N ARG A 3 -19.65 -43.18 9.52
CA ARG A 3 -19.08 -42.48 10.68
C ARG A 3 -18.13 -43.35 11.51
N GLU A 4 -18.53 -44.55 11.89
CA GLU A 4 -17.64 -45.51 12.59
C GLU A 4 -16.41 -45.92 11.76
N LEU A 5 -16.53 -45.96 10.43
CA LEU A 5 -15.40 -46.24 9.54
C LEU A 5 -14.42 -45.07 9.51
N LEU A 6 -14.93 -43.83 9.49
CA LEU A 6 -14.12 -42.61 9.56
C LEU A 6 -13.45 -42.48 10.93
N ASP A 7 -14.18 -42.71 12.01
CA ASP A 7 -13.66 -42.63 13.38
C ASP A 7 -12.57 -43.68 13.62
N ALA A 8 -12.78 -44.93 13.16
CA ALA A 8 -11.77 -45.99 13.22
C ALA A 8 -10.56 -45.70 12.32
N ALA A 9 -10.77 -45.10 11.13
CA ALA A 9 -9.70 -44.75 10.23
C ALA A 9 -8.84 -43.58 10.74
N THR A 10 -9.38 -42.68 11.56
CA THR A 10 -8.66 -41.52 12.09
C THR A 10 -8.15 -41.69 13.52
N ALA A 11 -8.44 -42.82 14.19
CA ALA A 11 -8.12 -43.05 15.60
C ALA A 11 -6.61 -43.02 15.91
N ASP A 12 -5.78 -43.48 14.97
CA ASP A 12 -4.32 -43.53 15.12
C ASP A 12 -3.59 -42.36 14.43
N PHE A 13 -4.34 -41.40 13.88
CA PHE A 13 -3.71 -40.18 13.39
C PHE A 13 -3.19 -39.43 14.61
N PRO A 14 -1.90 -39.04 14.66
CA PRO A 14 -1.46 -38.11 15.69
C PRO A 14 -2.39 -36.91 15.61
N GLU A 15 -2.92 -36.46 16.77
CA GLU A 15 -3.63 -35.19 16.84
C GLU A 15 -2.75 -34.22 16.07
N ARG A 16 -3.26 -33.73 14.94
CA ARG A 16 -2.58 -32.69 14.20
C ARG A 16 -2.66 -31.51 15.14
N VAL A 17 -1.65 -31.37 16.00
CA VAL A 17 -1.33 -30.08 16.61
C VAL A 17 -1.23 -29.22 15.37
N ALA A 18 -2.24 -28.38 15.16
CA ALA A 18 -2.16 -27.38 14.15
C ALA A 18 -0.97 -26.55 14.60
N GLU A 19 0.23 -26.86 14.09
CA GLU A 19 1.28 -25.88 13.97
C GLU A 19 0.53 -24.70 13.36
N GLN A 20 0.30 -23.68 14.18
CA GLN A 20 -0.21 -22.43 13.69
C GLN A 20 0.86 -22.00 12.70
N GLU A 21 0.67 -22.30 11.41
CA GLU A 21 1.50 -21.78 10.35
C GLU A 21 1.45 -20.27 10.54
N GLU A 22 2.48 -19.71 11.17
CA GLU A 22 2.58 -18.29 11.40
C GLU A 22 2.42 -17.65 10.03
N ALA A 23 1.45 -16.74 9.91
CA ALA A 23 1.22 -16.06 8.65
C ALA A 23 2.55 -15.47 8.14
N PRO A 24 2.86 -15.65 6.85
CA PRO A 24 4.16 -15.25 6.32
C PRO A 24 4.41 -13.77 6.60
N ALA A 25 5.64 -13.46 7.02
CA ALA A 25 6.05 -12.09 7.35
C ALA A 25 5.84 -11.16 6.15
N PRO A 26 5.22 -9.96 6.33
CA PRO A 26 4.95 -9.06 5.22
C PRO A 26 6.23 -8.64 4.50
N ARG A 27 6.18 -8.70 3.16
CA ARG A 27 7.29 -8.34 2.26
C ARG A 27 7.29 -6.83 1.99
N ILE A 28 8.37 -6.14 2.32
CA ILE A 28 8.51 -4.70 2.16
C ILE A 28 9.50 -4.40 1.03
N ALA A 29 9.05 -3.65 0.03
CA ALA A 29 9.94 -3.15 -1.04
C ALA A 29 10.17 -1.66 -0.87
N ILE A 30 11.43 -1.22 -0.88
CA ILE A 30 11.77 0.21 -0.88
C ILE A 30 12.12 0.63 -2.31
N VAL A 31 11.24 1.42 -2.91
CA VAL A 31 11.29 1.81 -4.32
C VAL A 31 11.35 3.33 -4.46
N GLY A 32 11.68 3.81 -5.65
CA GLY A 32 11.87 5.24 -5.92
C GLY A 32 12.99 5.49 -6.91
N LYS A 33 13.06 6.71 -7.44
CA LYS A 33 14.08 7.12 -8.42
C LYS A 33 15.53 6.95 -7.91
N PRO A 34 16.53 6.84 -8.80
CA PRO A 34 17.94 6.91 -8.40
C PRO A 34 18.21 8.10 -7.47
N ASN A 35 19.11 7.93 -6.49
CA ASN A 35 19.53 8.99 -5.55
C ASN A 35 18.46 9.59 -4.62
N ALA A 36 17.21 9.10 -4.63
CA ALA A 36 16.18 9.48 -3.64
C ALA A 36 16.53 9.11 -2.18
N GLY A 37 17.58 8.31 -1.97
CA GLY A 37 18.07 7.94 -0.65
C GLY A 37 17.53 6.60 -0.11
N LYS A 38 17.03 5.72 -0.99
CA LYS A 38 16.60 4.34 -0.64
C LYS A 38 17.66 3.58 0.17
N SER A 39 18.92 3.59 -0.27
CA SER A 39 20.01 2.88 0.41
C SER A 39 20.30 3.45 1.79
N SER A 40 20.26 4.77 1.94
CA SER A 40 20.39 5.43 3.24
C SER A 40 19.24 5.04 4.17
N LEU A 41 18.01 5.00 3.64
CA LEU A 41 16.83 4.63 4.42
C LEU A 41 16.94 3.17 4.91
N ILE A 42 17.37 2.25 4.05
CA ILE A 42 17.54 0.84 4.42
C ILE A 42 18.63 0.67 5.47
N ASN A 43 19.77 1.33 5.30
CA ASN A 43 20.83 1.29 6.29
C ASN A 43 20.37 1.89 7.62
N CYS A 44 19.56 2.94 7.61
CA CYS A 44 18.99 3.54 8.81
C CYS A 44 18.01 2.59 9.50
N ILE A 45 17.13 1.92 8.73
CA ILE A 45 16.21 0.89 9.25
C ILE A 45 16.97 -0.26 9.91
N LEU A 46 17.98 -0.82 9.22
CA LEU A 46 18.75 -1.99 9.68
C LEU A 46 19.69 -1.69 10.85
N LYS A 47 20.04 -0.42 11.08
CA LYS A 47 20.87 0.03 12.20
C LYS A 47 20.06 0.65 13.34
N SER A 48 18.73 0.68 13.24
CA SER A 48 17.88 1.22 14.30
C SER A 48 17.86 0.25 15.48
N ASP A 49 17.93 0.79 16.70
CA ASP A 49 17.84 0.01 17.94
C ASP A 49 16.51 -0.76 18.09
N ARG A 50 15.47 -0.33 17.37
CA ARG A 50 14.15 -0.99 17.34
C ARG A 50 14.09 -2.17 16.37
N THR A 51 15.15 -2.37 15.58
CA THR A 51 15.21 -3.38 14.54
C THR A 51 16.15 -4.50 14.97
N ILE A 52 15.66 -5.73 14.97
CA ILE A 52 16.50 -6.92 15.10
C ILE A 52 16.60 -7.58 13.74
N VAL A 53 17.81 -7.62 13.17
CA VAL A 53 18.09 -8.29 11.89
C VAL A 53 18.43 -9.74 12.18
N SER A 54 17.76 -10.67 11.48
CA SER A 54 18.05 -12.10 11.62
C SER A 54 19.09 -12.51 10.59
N ASP A 55 20.15 -13.19 11.04
CA ASP A 55 21.24 -13.66 10.19
C ASP A 55 20.94 -14.97 9.46
N ILE A 56 19.71 -15.51 9.53
CA ILE A 56 19.39 -16.84 8.97
C ILE A 56 19.58 -16.83 7.43
N PRO A 57 20.67 -17.44 6.91
CA PRO A 57 20.94 -17.48 5.49
C PRO A 57 20.22 -18.69 4.91
N GLY A 58 19.14 -18.46 4.15
CA GLY A 58 18.26 -19.54 3.67
C GLY A 58 17.92 -19.45 2.19
N THR A 59 18.72 -20.15 1.37
CA THR A 59 18.33 -20.82 0.11
C THR A 59 17.66 -19.98 -1.00
N THR A 60 18.44 -19.17 -1.71
CA THR A 60 18.58 -19.19 -3.19
C THR A 60 19.55 -18.10 -3.62
N ARG A 61 20.38 -18.40 -4.61
CA ARG A 61 21.67 -17.74 -4.91
C ARG A 61 21.57 -16.30 -5.44
N ASP A 62 20.37 -15.71 -5.55
CA ASP A 62 20.14 -14.44 -6.26
C ASP A 62 19.16 -13.44 -5.62
N SER A 63 18.56 -13.70 -4.45
CA SER A 63 17.71 -12.72 -3.74
C SER A 63 18.15 -12.52 -2.30
N VAL A 64 18.78 -11.36 -2.03
CA VAL A 64 19.15 -10.91 -0.68
C VAL A 64 17.90 -10.31 -0.01
N ASP A 65 16.93 -11.16 0.31
CA ASP A 65 15.83 -10.78 1.19
C ASP A 65 16.38 -10.66 2.61
N VAL A 66 16.09 -9.56 3.31
CA VAL A 66 16.63 -9.28 4.65
C VAL A 66 15.49 -9.34 5.67
N PRO A 67 15.38 -10.42 6.45
CA PRO A 67 14.41 -10.49 7.54
C PRO A 67 14.79 -9.52 8.65
N PHE A 68 13.80 -8.80 9.17
CA PHE A 68 13.98 -7.88 10.27
C PHE A 68 12.72 -7.81 11.13
N THR A 69 12.88 -7.48 12.40
CA THR A 69 11.76 -7.42 13.36
C THR A 69 11.62 -6.00 13.89
N ILE A 70 10.40 -5.48 13.95
CA ILE A 70 10.04 -4.23 14.62
C ILE A 70 9.22 -4.60 15.85
N GLY A 71 9.77 -4.43 17.05
CA GLY A 71 9.15 -4.97 18.27
C GLY A 71 8.99 -6.49 18.15
N ASP A 72 7.76 -6.98 18.23
CA ASP A 72 7.45 -8.42 18.09
C ASP A 72 6.98 -8.82 16.66
N ARG A 73 6.96 -7.87 15.71
CA ARG A 73 6.48 -8.12 14.34
C ARG A 73 7.62 -8.34 13.37
N ARG A 74 7.62 -9.48 12.69
CA ARG A 74 8.59 -9.83 11.65
C ARG A 74 8.18 -9.27 10.29
N TYR A 75 9.16 -8.80 9.54
CA TYR A 75 9.04 -8.28 8.19
C TYR A 75 10.21 -8.79 7.34
N VAL A 76 10.09 -8.70 6.03
CA VAL A 76 11.18 -9.04 5.09
C VAL A 76 11.40 -7.89 4.13
N LEU A 77 12.57 -7.28 4.13
CA LEU A 77 12.98 -6.35 3.08
C LEU A 77 13.38 -7.13 1.83
N ILE A 78 12.74 -6.88 0.70
CA ILE A 78 13.00 -7.63 -0.54
C ILE A 78 13.88 -6.82 -1.51
N ASP A 79 14.58 -7.54 -2.40
CA ASP A 79 15.45 -6.97 -3.45
C ASP A 79 16.52 -5.99 -2.91
N THR A 80 17.14 -6.35 -1.78
CA THR A 80 18.26 -5.55 -1.22
C THR A 80 19.59 -5.77 -1.96
N ALA A 81 19.63 -6.65 -2.96
CA ALA A 81 20.83 -7.02 -3.71
C ALA A 81 21.48 -5.81 -4.43
N GLY A 82 20.66 -4.88 -4.91
CA GLY A 82 21.13 -3.60 -5.48
C GLY A 82 21.81 -2.66 -4.48
N LEU A 83 21.76 -2.97 -3.18
CA LEU A 83 22.26 -2.12 -2.09
C LEU A 83 23.58 -2.62 -1.53
N ARG A 84 23.81 -3.95 -1.48
CA ARG A 84 25.11 -4.52 -1.08
C ARG A 84 26.17 -4.44 -2.18
N HIS A 85 25.78 -4.50 -3.46
CA HIS A 85 26.71 -4.49 -4.61
C HIS A 85 27.13 -3.10 -5.11
N ARG A 86 26.60 -2.00 -4.54
CA ARG A 86 26.90 -0.62 -4.99
C ARG A 86 28.22 -0.05 -4.49
N SER A 87 28.99 -0.77 -3.68
CA SER A 87 30.36 -0.37 -3.33
C SER A 87 31.34 -0.42 -4.51
N LYS A 88 31.00 -1.00 -5.67
CA LYS A 88 31.97 -1.21 -6.76
C LYS A 88 31.58 -0.85 -8.20
N ILE A 89 30.33 -0.52 -8.55
CA ILE A 89 29.98 -0.36 -9.98
C ILE A 89 29.10 0.88 -10.24
N ARG A 90 29.70 1.89 -10.90
CA ARG A 90 29.04 3.03 -11.55
C ARG A 90 28.78 2.68 -13.01
N THR A 91 27.63 2.10 -13.35
CA THR A 91 27.24 1.98 -14.78
C THR A 91 25.76 2.23 -14.97
N SER A 92 25.44 3.26 -15.77
CA SER A 92 24.18 3.48 -16.52
C SER A 92 22.93 2.75 -16.01
N VAL A 93 22.31 3.26 -14.93
CA VAL A 93 21.35 2.51 -14.09
C VAL A 93 19.85 2.79 -14.37
N ASP A 94 19.47 3.54 -15.40
CA ASP A 94 18.06 3.97 -15.50
C ASP A 94 17.07 2.89 -15.95
N GLN A 95 17.41 2.06 -16.95
CA GLN A 95 16.49 1.00 -17.41
C GLN A 95 16.44 -0.20 -16.45
N PHE A 96 17.59 -0.60 -15.90
CA PHE A 96 17.65 -1.69 -14.91
C PHE A 96 17.01 -1.30 -13.57
N GLY A 97 17.02 -0.02 -13.21
CA GLY A 97 16.40 0.46 -11.97
C GLY A 97 14.88 0.33 -11.98
N LEU A 98 14.23 0.63 -13.11
CA LEU A 98 12.78 0.55 -13.21
C LEU A 98 12.28 -0.90 -13.27
N MET A 99 12.93 -1.77 -14.05
CA MET A 99 12.55 -3.19 -14.11
C MET A 99 12.69 -3.88 -12.75
N ARG A 100 13.72 -3.52 -11.97
CA ARG A 100 13.88 -3.99 -10.59
C ARG A 100 12.76 -3.46 -9.68
N ALA A 101 12.45 -2.17 -9.76
CA ALA A 101 11.35 -1.60 -8.99
C ALA A 101 10.02 -2.29 -9.31
N GLU A 102 9.72 -2.55 -10.58
CA GLU A 102 8.52 -3.26 -11.01
C GLU A 102 8.45 -4.69 -10.45
N ARG A 103 9.55 -5.44 -10.52
CA ARG A 103 9.64 -6.78 -9.92
C ARG A 103 9.37 -6.74 -8.41
N SER A 104 10.05 -5.85 -7.70
CA SER A 104 9.93 -5.69 -6.25
C SER A 104 8.53 -5.24 -5.84
N ILE A 105 7.90 -4.36 -6.61
CA ILE A 105 6.50 -3.98 -6.40
C ILE A 105 5.59 -5.22 -6.57
N ARG A 106 5.78 -6.03 -7.61
CA ARG A 106 4.98 -7.24 -7.80
C ARG A 106 5.16 -8.29 -6.71
N GLU A 107 6.32 -8.36 -6.07
CA GLU A 107 6.62 -9.35 -5.04
C GLU A 107 6.34 -8.86 -3.61
N CYS A 108 6.15 -7.56 -3.41
CA CYS A 108 5.93 -6.98 -2.09
C CYS A 108 4.46 -7.01 -1.66
N ASP A 109 4.29 -6.87 -0.36
CA ASP A 109 3.02 -6.60 0.31
C ASP A 109 2.80 -5.10 0.50
N ILE A 110 3.87 -4.40 0.91
CA ILE A 110 3.89 -2.96 1.15
C ILE A 110 5.08 -2.36 0.42
N ALA A 111 4.82 -1.40 -0.46
CA ALA A 111 5.82 -0.57 -1.11
C ALA A 111 6.09 0.69 -0.28
N VAL A 112 7.36 1.01 -0.05
CA VAL A 112 7.81 2.28 0.49
C VAL A 112 8.34 3.10 -0.67
N LEU A 113 7.54 4.05 -1.17
CA LEU A 113 7.93 4.95 -2.25
C LEU A 113 8.75 6.10 -1.68
N VAL A 114 10.05 6.08 -1.92
CA VAL A 114 11.00 7.11 -1.46
C VAL A 114 11.18 8.17 -2.54
N MET A 115 10.89 9.42 -2.17
CA MET A 115 11.05 10.61 -3.00
C MET A 115 12.10 11.55 -2.41
N ASP A 116 12.67 12.40 -3.25
CA ASP A 116 13.57 13.47 -2.82
C ASP A 116 12.78 14.75 -2.55
N ALA A 117 12.84 15.27 -1.32
CA ALA A 117 12.15 16.49 -0.93
C ALA A 117 12.54 17.69 -1.80
N ALA A 118 13.82 17.82 -2.19
CA ALA A 118 14.31 18.99 -2.90
C ALA A 118 13.82 19.05 -4.36
N GLU A 119 13.52 17.90 -4.97
CA GLU A 119 13.08 17.82 -6.37
C GLU A 119 11.55 17.80 -6.53
N GLY A 120 10.80 17.68 -5.43
CA GLY A 120 9.35 17.49 -5.50
C GLY A 120 8.95 16.15 -6.15
N VAL A 121 7.72 16.07 -6.67
CA VAL A 121 7.24 14.89 -7.41
C VAL A 121 7.76 14.93 -8.84
N THR A 122 8.58 13.96 -9.22
CA THR A 122 9.11 13.85 -10.59
C THR A 122 8.28 12.91 -11.47
N LYS A 123 8.52 12.93 -12.79
CA LYS A 123 7.91 11.96 -13.74
C LYS A 123 8.23 10.50 -13.38
N GLN A 124 9.43 10.25 -12.86
CA GLN A 124 9.83 8.89 -12.47
C GLN A 124 9.11 8.44 -11.19
N ASP A 125 8.88 9.34 -10.24
CA ASP A 125 8.10 9.04 -9.03
C ASP A 125 6.66 8.69 -9.40
N LYS A 126 6.04 9.46 -10.31
CA LYS A 126 4.70 9.13 -10.85
C LYS A 126 4.66 7.77 -11.52
N ARG A 127 5.67 7.42 -12.33
CA ARG A 127 5.75 6.12 -13.00
C ARG A 127 5.85 4.96 -12.00
N ILE A 128 6.70 5.10 -10.98
CA ILE A 128 6.84 4.07 -9.93
C ILE A 128 5.54 4.00 -9.10
N GLY A 129 4.93 5.14 -8.78
CA GLY A 129 3.64 5.19 -8.12
C GLY A 129 2.52 4.50 -8.92
N GLY A 130 2.49 4.69 -10.23
CA GLY A 130 1.55 4.00 -11.12
C GLY A 130 1.73 2.49 -11.08
N LEU A 131 2.97 2.00 -11.09
CA LEU A 131 3.27 0.57 -10.93
C LEU A 131 2.75 0.00 -9.60
N ILE A 132 2.83 0.78 -8.51
CA ILE A 132 2.31 0.39 -7.19
C ILE A 132 0.78 0.26 -7.23
N ASP A 133 0.11 1.23 -7.85
CA ASP A 133 -1.35 1.26 -7.98
C ASP A 133 -1.86 0.12 -8.89
N GLU A 134 -1.23 -0.08 -10.05
CA GLU A 134 -1.53 -1.16 -10.99
C GLU A 134 -1.36 -2.55 -10.34
N ALA A 135 -0.29 -2.73 -9.56
CA ALA A 135 -0.03 -3.96 -8.82
C ALA A 135 -0.89 -4.12 -7.56
N ARG A 136 -1.75 -3.13 -7.24
CA ARG A 136 -2.63 -3.09 -6.07
C ARG A 136 -1.90 -3.34 -4.76
N ARG A 137 -0.70 -2.74 -4.63
CA ARG A 137 0.13 -2.88 -3.43
C ARG A 137 -0.19 -1.79 -2.42
N SER A 138 -0.07 -2.15 -1.15
CA SER A 138 -0.11 -1.14 -0.09
C SER A 138 1.11 -0.23 -0.20
N CYS A 139 0.97 1.01 0.22
CA CYS A 139 1.97 2.04 -0.03
C CYS A 139 2.15 2.96 1.16
N VAL A 140 3.40 3.30 1.46
CA VAL A 140 3.80 4.44 2.30
C VAL A 140 4.71 5.32 1.45
N ILE A 141 4.43 6.62 1.40
CA ILE A 141 5.27 7.58 0.68
C ILE A 141 6.23 8.22 1.69
N VAL A 142 7.52 8.16 1.42
CA VAL A 142 8.57 8.79 2.24
C VAL A 142 9.19 9.92 1.44
N VAL A 143 8.91 11.15 1.86
CA VAL A 143 9.58 12.37 1.39
C VAL A 143 10.88 12.50 2.18
N ASN A 144 11.98 12.04 1.57
CA ASN A 144 13.29 11.94 2.19
C ASN A 144 14.12 13.21 1.95
N LYS A 145 15.19 13.41 2.73
CA LYS A 145 16.03 14.61 2.74
C LYS A 145 15.26 15.87 3.16
N TRP A 146 14.26 15.69 4.01
CA TRP A 146 13.41 16.79 4.47
C TRP A 146 14.17 17.86 5.26
N ASP A 147 15.23 17.46 5.96
CA ASP A 147 16.17 18.35 6.65
C ASP A 147 16.73 19.43 5.71
N LEU A 148 17.20 19.02 4.53
CA LEU A 148 17.77 19.93 3.54
C LEU A 148 16.69 20.83 2.92
N ALA A 149 15.55 20.26 2.55
CA ALA A 149 14.47 21.03 1.94
C ALA A 149 13.89 22.08 2.91
N ALA A 150 13.73 21.71 4.18
CA ALA A 150 13.24 22.63 5.20
C ALA A 150 14.24 23.75 5.51
N GLU A 151 15.55 23.47 5.47
CA GLU A 151 16.59 24.49 5.64
C GLU A 151 16.63 25.47 4.47
N GLU A 152 16.60 24.97 3.23
CA GLU A 152 16.59 25.81 2.03
C GLU A 152 15.33 26.69 1.97
N GLU A 153 14.17 26.13 2.29
CA GLU A 153 12.93 26.92 2.35
C GLU A 153 13.03 28.05 3.39
N ARG A 154 13.63 27.80 4.56
CA ARG A 154 13.83 28.84 5.59
C ARG A 154 14.72 29.98 5.10
N LYS A 155 15.71 29.72 4.24
CA LYS A 155 16.59 30.76 3.66
C LYS A 155 15.84 31.62 2.63
N VAL A 156 14.94 31.01 1.86
CA VAL A 156 14.20 31.67 0.77
C VAL A 156 13.00 32.45 1.31
N ARG A 157 12.24 31.87 2.25
CA ARG A 157 11.02 32.46 2.79
C ARG A 157 11.38 33.58 3.77
N LYS A 158 11.31 34.84 3.32
CA LYS A 158 11.35 36.01 4.22
C LYS A 158 10.27 35.85 5.31
N PRO A 159 10.52 36.25 6.57
CA PRO A 159 9.50 36.16 7.61
C PRO A 159 8.24 36.89 7.14
N ALA A 160 7.12 36.16 7.12
CA ALA A 160 5.85 36.71 6.71
C ALA A 160 5.53 37.96 7.52
N ARG A 161 5.00 39.00 6.85
CA ARG A 161 4.48 40.20 7.51
C ARG A 161 3.54 39.77 8.64
N LYS A 162 3.64 40.45 9.79
CA LYS A 162 2.85 40.22 11.01
C LYS A 162 1.40 39.83 10.69
N GLY A 163 0.99 38.63 11.11
CA GLY A 163 -0.43 38.33 11.36
C GLY A 163 -1.08 37.19 10.57
N VAL A 164 -0.44 36.64 9.53
CA VAL A 164 -0.96 35.42 8.85
C VAL A 164 0.18 34.41 8.76
N ALA A 165 0.07 33.33 9.55
CA ALA A 165 1.00 32.21 9.45
C ALA A 165 0.84 31.59 8.06
N PRO A 166 1.90 31.53 7.23
CA PRO A 166 1.85 30.74 6.00
C PRO A 166 1.55 29.28 6.37
N PRO A 167 0.87 28.51 5.50
CA PRO A 167 0.85 27.06 5.65
C PRO A 167 2.30 26.61 5.80
N ALA A 168 2.60 25.95 6.92
CA ALA A 168 3.96 25.57 7.24
C ALA A 168 4.44 24.64 6.12
N PHE A 169 5.37 25.10 5.25
CA PHE A 169 5.93 24.48 4.03
C PHE A 169 5.55 23.02 3.71
N ARG A 170 5.65 22.14 4.71
CA ARG A 170 5.08 20.77 4.73
C ARG A 170 3.65 20.65 4.18
N GLU A 171 2.72 21.55 4.54
CA GLU A 171 1.32 21.52 4.09
C GLU A 171 1.20 21.82 2.60
N GLU A 172 1.92 22.84 2.12
CA GLU A 172 2.00 23.18 0.69
C GLU A 172 2.62 22.03 -0.10
N TYR A 173 3.71 21.45 0.40
CA TYR A 173 4.35 20.30 -0.21
C TYR A 173 3.38 19.10 -0.28
N LEU A 174 2.66 18.82 0.81
CA LEU A 174 1.70 17.73 0.85
C LEU A 174 0.56 17.97 -0.14
N ALA A 175 0.03 19.19 -0.25
CA ALA A 175 -1.00 19.53 -1.21
C ALA A 175 -0.52 19.32 -2.66
N ALA A 176 0.68 19.80 -3.00
CA ALA A 176 1.29 19.58 -4.31
C ALA A 176 1.50 18.09 -4.59
N LEU A 177 2.02 17.33 -3.62
CA LEU A 177 2.20 15.88 -3.73
C LEU A 177 0.87 15.18 -4.02
N ARG A 178 -0.21 15.56 -3.32
CA ARG A 178 -1.54 14.96 -3.51
C ARG A 178 -2.17 15.29 -4.85
N GLN A 179 -1.86 16.45 -5.44
CA GLN A 179 -2.27 16.77 -6.81
C GLN A 179 -1.55 15.88 -7.82
N GLU A 180 -0.24 15.70 -7.64
CA GLU A 180 0.61 14.97 -8.60
C GLU A 180 0.50 13.45 -8.50
N LEU A 181 0.27 12.92 -7.29
CA LEU A 181 0.07 11.50 -6.98
C LEU A 181 -1.36 11.22 -6.53
N PHE A 182 -2.33 11.79 -7.24
CA PHE A 182 -3.76 11.70 -6.89
C PHE A 182 -4.30 10.27 -6.80
N PHE A 183 -3.67 9.32 -7.50
CA PHE A 183 -4.03 7.89 -7.50
C PHE A 183 -3.49 7.13 -6.27
N LEU A 184 -2.58 7.74 -5.50
CA LEU A 184 -2.08 7.26 -4.20
C LEU A 184 -2.51 8.18 -3.05
N ASP A 185 -3.63 8.88 -3.17
CA ASP A 185 -4.16 9.78 -2.14
C ASP A 185 -4.42 9.09 -0.78
N TRP A 186 -4.69 7.79 -0.82
CA TRP A 186 -4.88 6.92 0.34
C TRP A 186 -3.57 6.48 1.03
N ALA A 187 -2.42 6.67 0.39
CA ALA A 187 -1.12 6.32 0.96
C ALA A 187 -0.68 7.38 1.99
N PRO A 188 -0.29 7.01 3.23
CA PRO A 188 0.25 7.96 4.19
C PRO A 188 1.60 8.52 3.70
N VAL A 189 1.86 9.78 4.05
CA VAL A 189 3.09 10.50 3.69
C VAL A 189 3.91 10.77 4.95
N LEU A 190 5.15 10.30 4.96
CA LEU A 190 6.15 10.56 5.98
C LEU A 190 7.21 11.50 5.44
N PHE A 191 7.49 12.58 6.17
CA PHE A 191 8.63 13.47 5.90
C PHE A 191 9.75 13.08 6.84
N ALA A 192 10.90 12.68 6.29
CA ALA A 192 12.00 12.11 7.06
C ALA A 192 13.36 12.48 6.49
N SER A 193 14.41 12.21 7.25
CA SER A 193 15.78 12.24 6.76
C SER A 193 16.51 10.95 7.11
N ALA A 194 16.74 10.12 6.10
CA ALA A 194 17.51 8.90 6.27
C ALA A 194 18.99 9.15 6.61
N LYS A 195 19.49 10.37 6.39
CA LYS A 195 20.89 10.73 6.70
C LYS A 195 21.06 11.05 8.18
N THR A 196 20.13 11.82 8.77
CA THR A 196 20.17 12.20 10.18
C THR A 196 19.46 11.18 11.08
N GLY A 197 18.62 10.31 10.50
CA GLY A 197 17.72 9.41 11.22
C GLY A 197 16.40 10.07 11.63
N GLU A 198 16.22 11.35 11.34
CA GLU A 198 15.02 12.11 11.71
C GLU A 198 13.75 11.42 11.18
N ARG A 199 12.86 11.09 12.12
CA ARG A 199 11.52 10.52 11.91
C ARG A 199 11.50 9.19 11.14
N VAL A 200 12.64 8.53 10.96
CA VAL A 200 12.69 7.18 10.35
C VAL A 200 11.96 6.17 11.23
N GLU A 201 11.99 6.32 12.55
CA GLU A 201 11.24 5.44 13.46
C GLU A 201 9.72 5.54 13.28
N GLU A 202 9.19 6.67 12.81
CA GLU A 202 7.76 6.81 12.51
C GLU A 202 7.34 5.92 11.33
N LEU A 203 8.28 5.55 10.44
CA LEU A 203 8.02 4.60 9.37
C LEU A 203 7.59 3.25 9.93
N PHE A 204 8.17 2.80 11.05
CA PHE A 204 7.83 1.53 11.68
C PHE A 204 6.38 1.50 12.17
N SER A 205 5.94 2.59 12.80
CA SER A 205 4.56 2.78 13.22
C SER A 205 3.60 2.81 12.04
N LEU A 206 4.00 3.46 10.94
CA LEU A 206 3.22 3.50 9.70
C LEU A 206 3.12 2.12 9.05
N LEU A 207 4.22 1.37 8.92
CA LEU A 207 4.21 0.01 8.38
C LEU A 207 3.28 -0.90 9.19
N SER A 208 3.37 -0.85 10.52
CA SER A 208 2.49 -1.60 11.42
C SER A 208 1.01 -1.21 11.23
N ARG A 209 0.72 0.09 11.08
CA ARG A 209 -0.65 0.57 10.83
C ARG A 209 -1.18 0.09 9.48
N VAL A 210 -0.39 0.21 8.42
CA VAL A 210 -0.77 -0.23 7.07
C VAL A 210 -1.01 -1.73 7.04
N GLU A 211 -0.16 -2.52 7.69
CA GLU A 211 -0.33 -3.97 7.80
C GLU A 211 -1.67 -4.33 8.46
N ARG A 212 -2.00 -3.70 9.59
CA ARG A 212 -3.31 -3.89 10.26
C ARG A 212 -4.47 -3.44 9.38
N ALA A 213 -4.34 -2.28 8.73
CA ALA A 213 -5.37 -1.73 7.85
C ALA A 213 -5.72 -2.67 6.69
N ARG A 214 -4.73 -3.37 6.10
CA ARG A 214 -4.96 -4.39 5.07
C ARG A 214 -5.78 -5.59 5.55
N GLN A 215 -5.67 -5.91 6.84
CA GLN A 215 -6.35 -7.04 7.46
C GLN A 215 -7.77 -6.71 7.92
N VAL A 216 -8.15 -5.43 7.95
CA VAL A 216 -9.50 -5.00 8.34
C VAL A 216 -10.58 -5.71 7.51
N ARG A 217 -11.62 -6.17 8.21
CA ARG A 217 -12.81 -6.81 7.64
C ARG A 217 -14.02 -5.92 7.85
N ALA A 218 -14.61 -5.49 6.75
CA ALA A 218 -15.86 -4.76 6.70
C ALA A 218 -17.02 -5.74 6.77
N ASP A 219 -17.94 -5.52 7.72
CA ASP A 219 -19.13 -6.34 7.83
C ASP A 219 -20.08 -6.07 6.66
N THR A 220 -20.66 -7.14 6.15
CA THR A 220 -21.47 -7.09 4.92
C THR A 220 -22.74 -6.23 5.09
N PRO A 221 -23.51 -6.30 6.20
CA PRO A 221 -24.68 -5.46 6.38
C PRO A 221 -24.37 -3.96 6.35
N ARG A 222 -23.37 -3.50 7.13
CA ARG A 222 -22.98 -2.08 7.18
C ARG A 222 -22.40 -1.61 5.85
N LEU A 223 -21.65 -2.47 5.14
CA LEU A 223 -21.15 -2.17 3.80
C LEU A 223 -22.31 -1.88 2.82
N ASN A 224 -23.30 -2.77 2.76
CA ASN A 224 -24.44 -2.58 1.85
C ASN A 224 -25.26 -1.34 2.22
N GLN A 225 -25.45 -1.08 3.51
CA GLN A 225 -26.12 0.14 3.98
C GLN A 225 -25.36 1.41 3.57
N LEU A 226 -24.03 1.42 3.75
CA LEU A 226 -23.17 2.53 3.36
C LEU A 226 -23.24 2.80 1.86
N LEU A 227 -23.07 1.76 1.04
CA LEU A 227 -23.10 1.87 -0.42
C LEU A 227 -24.47 2.32 -0.92
N GLY A 228 -25.57 1.80 -0.35
CA GLY A 228 -26.93 2.26 -0.67
C GLY A 228 -27.10 3.76 -0.43
N ARG A 229 -26.77 4.22 0.80
CA ARG A 229 -26.82 5.65 1.14
C ARG A 229 -25.94 6.51 0.25
N ALA A 230 -24.77 6.01 -0.16
CA ALA A 230 -23.88 6.73 -1.07
C ALA A 230 -24.51 6.92 -2.46
N LEU A 231 -25.15 5.88 -3.02
CA LEU A 231 -25.85 5.94 -4.31
C LEU A 231 -27.08 6.85 -4.29
N ASP A 232 -27.76 6.93 -3.14
CA ASP A 232 -28.91 7.81 -2.95
C ASP A 232 -28.49 9.28 -2.80
N SER A 233 -27.44 9.53 -2.02
CA SER A 233 -26.94 10.88 -1.75
C SER A 233 -26.20 11.49 -2.94
N TYR A 234 -25.47 10.66 -3.69
CA TYR A 234 -24.78 11.07 -4.92
C TYR A 234 -25.11 10.10 -6.06
N PRO A 235 -26.26 10.30 -6.72
CA PRO A 235 -26.70 9.55 -7.90
C PRO A 235 -25.60 9.34 -8.96
N PRO A 236 -25.30 8.10 -9.39
CA PRO A 236 -24.42 7.90 -10.54
C PRO A 236 -25.09 8.41 -11.83
N PRO A 237 -24.32 8.96 -12.78
CA PRO A 237 -24.84 9.42 -14.05
C PRO A 237 -25.38 8.26 -14.90
N TYR A 238 -26.21 8.58 -15.90
CA TYR A 238 -26.60 7.60 -16.90
C TYR A 238 -25.44 7.36 -17.87
N LEU A 239 -25.06 6.09 -18.00
CA LEU A 239 -24.04 5.63 -18.95
C LEU A 239 -24.54 4.39 -19.65
N HIS A 240 -24.33 4.31 -20.96
CA HIS A 240 -24.85 3.20 -21.78
C HIS A 240 -26.37 2.97 -21.60
N GLY A 241 -27.13 4.06 -21.45
CA GLY A 241 -28.59 4.03 -21.26
C GLY A 241 -29.05 3.49 -19.90
N LYS A 242 -28.14 3.27 -18.94
CA LYS A 242 -28.44 2.73 -17.61
C LYS A 242 -27.83 3.60 -16.53
N ARG A 243 -28.49 3.64 -15.37
CA ARG A 243 -27.91 4.17 -14.14
C ARG A 243 -27.21 3.04 -13.39
N PHE A 244 -25.98 3.26 -12.92
CA PHE A 244 -25.23 2.26 -12.15
C PHE A 244 -26.02 1.87 -10.89
N LYS A 245 -26.14 0.56 -10.63
CA LYS A 245 -26.84 0.01 -9.47
C LYS A 245 -25.97 -1.08 -8.85
N ILE A 246 -25.83 -1.02 -7.53
CA ILE A 246 -25.25 -2.08 -6.71
C ILE A 246 -26.41 -2.83 -6.06
N PHE A 247 -26.52 -4.13 -6.34
CA PHE A 247 -27.56 -4.98 -5.75
C PHE A 247 -27.11 -5.59 -4.43
N TYR A 248 -25.82 -5.91 -4.33
CA TYR A 248 -25.21 -6.53 -3.18
C TYR A 248 -23.70 -6.37 -3.26
N ALA A 249 -23.04 -6.26 -2.12
CA ALA A 249 -21.60 -6.20 -2.01
C ALA A 249 -21.10 -7.01 -0.82
N PHE A 250 -19.91 -7.58 -0.91
CA PHE A 250 -19.21 -8.18 0.23
C PHE A 250 -17.69 -8.03 0.05
N GLN A 251 -16.93 -8.06 1.16
CA GLN A 251 -15.47 -8.11 1.09
C GLN A 251 -15.00 -9.55 0.97
N LYS A 252 -14.21 -9.86 -0.07
CA LYS A 252 -13.58 -11.19 -0.18
C LYS A 252 -12.27 -11.24 0.63
N PRO A 253 -11.87 -12.43 1.15
CA PRO A 253 -10.54 -12.61 1.71
C PRO A 253 -9.45 -12.29 0.68
N GLY A 254 -8.39 -11.65 1.12
CA GLY A 254 -7.28 -11.29 0.24
C GLY A 254 -6.23 -10.42 0.92
N PRO A 255 -5.13 -10.12 0.20
CA PRO A 255 -4.01 -9.33 0.70
C PRO A 255 -4.31 -7.83 0.79
N VAL A 256 -5.39 -7.37 0.15
CA VAL A 256 -5.88 -5.99 0.21
C VAL A 256 -7.42 -6.00 0.28
N PRO A 257 -8.05 -4.95 0.85
CA PRO A 257 -9.50 -4.79 0.90
C PRO A 257 -10.11 -4.81 -0.50
N THR A 258 -10.67 -5.95 -0.87
CA THR A 258 -11.32 -6.15 -2.16
C THR A 258 -12.80 -6.43 -1.97
N PHE A 259 -13.63 -5.56 -2.54
CA PHE A 259 -15.07 -5.61 -2.45
C PHE A 259 -15.66 -6.11 -3.77
N VAL A 260 -16.36 -7.24 -3.71
CA VAL A 260 -17.07 -7.78 -4.86
C VAL A 260 -18.43 -7.11 -4.92
N LEU A 261 -18.69 -6.37 -6.00
CA LEU A 261 -19.95 -5.66 -6.22
C LEU A 261 -20.79 -6.42 -7.24
N PHE A 262 -22.00 -6.85 -6.86
CA PHE A 262 -22.98 -7.36 -7.81
C PHE A 262 -23.75 -6.19 -8.40
N VAL A 263 -23.53 -5.94 -9.69
CA VAL A 263 -24.00 -4.73 -10.37
C VAL A 263 -24.86 -5.05 -11.57
N ASN A 264 -25.58 -4.05 -12.06
CA ASN A 264 -26.35 -4.16 -13.30
C ASN A 264 -25.47 -4.17 -14.56
N ASP A 265 -24.45 -3.31 -14.61
CA ASP A 265 -23.51 -3.23 -15.73
C ASP A 265 -22.19 -2.61 -15.23
N ALA A 266 -21.10 -3.39 -15.28
CA ALA A 266 -19.80 -2.95 -14.79
C ALA A 266 -19.26 -1.73 -15.54
N ARG A 267 -19.65 -1.55 -16.80
CA ARG A 267 -19.23 -0.41 -17.65
C ARG A 267 -19.81 0.92 -17.19
N CYS A 268 -20.86 0.89 -16.36
CA CYS A 268 -21.45 2.10 -15.79
C CYS A 268 -20.68 2.62 -14.56
N LEU A 269 -19.69 1.88 -14.04
CA LEU A 269 -18.82 2.35 -12.98
C LEU A 269 -17.64 3.13 -13.57
N THR A 270 -17.66 4.46 -13.46
CA THR A 270 -16.53 5.30 -13.89
C THR A 270 -15.44 5.33 -12.83
N PRO A 271 -14.17 5.59 -13.21
CA PRO A 271 -13.07 5.74 -12.25
C PRO A 271 -13.33 6.80 -11.17
N HIS A 272 -13.98 7.92 -11.55
CA HIS A 272 -14.34 8.98 -10.59
C HIS A 272 -15.37 8.49 -9.56
N TYR A 273 -16.40 7.75 -10.03
CA TYR A 273 -17.41 7.21 -9.14
C TYR A 273 -16.86 6.07 -8.27
N GLU A 274 -15.94 5.26 -8.81
CA GLU A 274 -15.20 4.26 -8.05
C GLU A 274 -14.39 4.89 -6.91
N ARG A 275 -13.67 5.98 -7.16
CA ARG A 275 -12.96 6.74 -6.12
C ARG A 275 -13.91 7.28 -5.06
N PHE A 276 -15.05 7.86 -5.47
CA PHE A 276 -16.08 8.29 -4.53
C PHE A 276 -16.55 7.14 -3.62
N LEU A 277 -16.81 5.95 -4.17
CA LEU A 277 -17.20 4.78 -3.39
C LEU A 277 -16.07 4.33 -2.45
N ALA A 278 -14.82 4.34 -2.91
CA ALA A 278 -13.65 4.05 -2.09
C ALA A 278 -13.55 5.01 -0.89
N ASP A 279 -13.75 6.31 -1.12
CA ASP A 279 -13.73 7.33 -0.06
C ASP A 279 -14.85 7.11 0.96
N ARG A 280 -16.05 6.74 0.51
CA ARG A 280 -17.14 6.39 1.43
C ARG A 280 -16.75 5.18 2.28
N VAL A 281 -16.18 4.14 1.68
CA VAL A 281 -15.71 2.95 2.41
C VAL A 281 -14.61 3.32 3.43
N ARG A 282 -13.65 4.17 3.05
CA ARG A 282 -12.59 4.67 3.95
C ARG A 282 -13.11 5.53 5.09
N SER A 283 -14.26 6.19 4.95
CA SER A 283 -14.87 6.97 6.04
C SER A 283 -15.37 6.11 7.21
N VAL A 284 -15.53 4.79 7.01
CA VAL A 284 -16.06 3.87 8.01
C VAL A 284 -15.00 2.89 8.52
N TRP A 285 -14.09 2.43 7.65
CA TRP A 285 -13.05 1.46 7.99
C TRP A 285 -11.66 2.02 7.70
N ASP A 286 -10.71 1.81 8.62
CA ASP A 286 -9.32 2.25 8.43
C ASP A 286 -8.62 1.34 7.42
N PHE A 287 -8.52 1.85 6.18
CA PHE A 287 -7.75 1.24 5.10
C PHE A 287 -6.51 2.07 4.76
N THR A 288 -5.97 2.84 5.71
CA THR A 288 -4.80 3.70 5.53
C THR A 288 -3.65 2.93 4.88
N GLY A 289 -3.11 3.45 3.79
CA GLY A 289 -1.98 2.85 3.07
C GLY A 289 -2.29 1.54 2.35
N SER A 290 -3.53 1.08 2.32
CA SER A 290 -3.96 -0.04 1.46
C SER A 290 -4.91 0.45 0.39
N PRO A 291 -4.81 0.00 -0.87
CA PRO A 291 -5.82 0.31 -1.88
C PRO A 291 -7.15 -0.36 -1.52
N VAL A 292 -8.26 0.31 -1.85
CA VAL A 292 -9.62 -0.25 -1.81
C VAL A 292 -9.97 -0.63 -3.23
N VAL A 293 -10.23 -1.91 -3.46
CA VAL A 293 -10.42 -2.47 -4.80
C VAL A 293 -11.87 -2.90 -4.98
N PHE A 294 -12.49 -2.51 -6.08
CA PHE A 294 -13.82 -3.01 -6.45
C PHE A 294 -13.74 -4.01 -7.60
N GLU A 295 -14.40 -5.16 -7.44
CA GLU A 295 -14.56 -6.17 -8.48
C GLU A 295 -16.04 -6.28 -8.83
N CYS A 296 -16.41 -5.75 -9.99
CA CYS A 296 -17.79 -5.81 -10.48
C CYS A 296 -18.11 -7.18 -11.08
N ARG A 297 -19.20 -7.79 -10.61
CA ARG A 297 -19.82 -8.97 -11.21
C ARG A 297 -21.20 -8.58 -11.74
N ALA A 298 -21.41 -8.77 -13.03
CA ALA A 298 -22.74 -8.61 -13.61
C ALA A 298 -23.65 -9.72 -13.07
N ARG A 299 -24.83 -9.35 -12.58
CA ARG A 299 -25.83 -10.35 -12.21
C ARG A 299 -26.31 -11.04 -13.49
N THR A 300 -25.94 -12.31 -13.69
CA THR A 300 -26.53 -13.15 -14.75
C THR A 300 -28.03 -13.16 -14.49
N GLN A 301 -28.81 -12.59 -15.40
CA GLN A 301 -30.26 -12.75 -15.34
C GLN A 301 -30.54 -14.26 -15.40
N LYS A 302 -31.04 -14.85 -14.31
CA LYS A 302 -31.78 -16.11 -14.43
C LYS A 302 -32.90 -15.81 -15.42
N LYS A 303 -32.84 -16.38 -16.62
CA LYS A 303 -33.99 -16.42 -17.53
C LYS A 303 -35.12 -17.05 -16.71
N SER A 304 -36.16 -16.27 -16.42
CA SER A 304 -37.40 -16.81 -15.91
C SER A 304 -37.86 -17.91 -16.87
N PRO A 305 -38.28 -19.09 -16.42
CA PRO A 305 -38.89 -20.06 -17.33
C PRO A 305 -40.09 -19.36 -17.97
N GLN A 306 -40.08 -19.27 -19.30
CA GLN A 306 -41.23 -18.79 -20.06
C GLN A 306 -42.42 -19.66 -19.65
N LYS A 307 -43.48 -19.00 -19.16
CA LYS A 307 -44.80 -19.61 -19.03
C LYS A 307 -45.40 -19.81 -20.41
#